data_AF-A0A9E5V736-F1
#
_entry.id   AF-A0A9E5V736-F1
#
_cell.length_a   1.000
_cell.length_b   1.000
_cell.length_c   1.000
_cell.angle_alpha   90.00
_cell.angle_beta   90.00
_cell.angle_gamma   90.00
#
_symmetry.space_group_name_H-M   'P 1'
#
loop_
_entity.id
_entity.type
_entity.pdbx_description
1 polymer ?
#
loop_
_entity_poly.entity_id
_entity_poly.type
_entity_poly.pdbx_seq_one_letter_code
_entity_poly.pdbx_strand_id
1 'polypeptide(L)'
;MKNIFKKQNTTPNSILLTTIICCSLLTQTTELQAKPATTNPTTNPTTNPTNNWTNPTYKKPIFKKAANTGQIKFIRPILPLGNAPGGRRIGGGRRDNCPDVNPKLTALVPVTEETENIKNVWGLTSAERPTFWFYLPYTKSSKYPTEFVLQDSNGESIHQAEISLPEKPGIISISIPNNIAPLAIGKQYRWFLKVYCSEQKKSLPIYVEGVINRVNLNAIATQQLRMATPQQQTNIYAQNGMWFQALTTIGELRRKNPQDTTLKATWNSLLTEIDLIEIAEKPLIY
;
A
#
# COMPACT_ATOMS: atom_id res chain seq x y z
N MET A 1 -59.93 19.52 34.17
CA MET A 1 -59.35 20.07 35.42
C MET A 1 -58.00 20.67 35.06
N LYS A 2 -57.89 22.02 35.07
CA LYS A 2 -56.94 22.87 35.85
C LYS A 2 -55.49 22.34 35.90
N ASN A 3 -54.41 23.09 35.68
CA ASN A 3 -54.11 24.47 35.25
C ASN A 3 -52.56 24.51 35.12
N ILE A 4 -52.00 25.06 34.03
CA ILE A 4 -51.21 26.31 33.99
C ILE A 4 -49.92 26.33 34.85
N PHE A 5 -48.74 26.43 34.21
CA PHE A 5 -47.92 27.66 34.27
C PHE A 5 -46.99 27.80 33.05
N LYS A 6 -46.85 29.06 32.64
CA LYS A 6 -46.37 29.62 31.38
C LYS A 6 -45.27 30.64 31.73
N LYS A 7 -44.23 30.75 30.89
CA LYS A 7 -43.39 31.94 30.55
C LYS A 7 -42.06 31.40 29.97
N GLN A 8 -41.67 31.55 28.71
CA GLN A 8 -41.67 32.68 27.77
C GLN A 8 -40.75 33.83 28.25
N ASN A 9 -39.59 33.95 27.59
CA ASN A 9 -38.91 35.22 27.35
C ASN A 9 -38.11 35.14 26.05
N THR A 10 -38.15 36.25 25.33
CA THR A 10 -37.84 36.48 23.92
C THR A 10 -36.72 37.52 23.79
N THR A 11 -35.86 37.35 22.77
CA THR A 11 -35.16 38.37 21.93
C THR A 11 -34.02 39.22 22.55
N PRO A 12 -33.23 39.99 21.75
CA PRO A 12 -32.48 39.67 20.51
C PRO A 12 -31.04 40.31 20.46
N ASN A 13 -30.30 40.03 19.38
CA ASN A 13 -29.22 40.82 18.72
C ASN A 13 -28.17 41.62 19.52
N SER A 14 -26.88 41.41 19.20
CA SER A 14 -25.98 42.55 18.93
C SER A 14 -24.87 42.19 17.94
N ILE A 15 -24.85 42.98 16.87
CA ILE A 15 -23.83 43.10 15.83
C ILE A 15 -22.76 44.04 16.39
N LEU A 16 -21.48 43.65 16.32
CA LEU A 16 -20.35 44.55 16.56
C LEU A 16 -19.52 44.64 15.28
N LEU A 17 -19.81 45.67 14.49
CA LEU A 17 -18.84 46.29 13.59
C LEU A 17 -17.83 47.07 14.45
N THR A 18 -16.55 46.78 14.26
CA THR A 18 -15.47 47.74 14.52
C THR A 18 -14.54 47.76 13.31
N THR A 19 -14.73 48.78 12.48
CA THR A 19 -13.68 49.34 11.63
C THR A 19 -12.69 50.10 12.52
N ILE A 20 -11.41 50.18 12.10
CA ILE A 20 -10.59 51.42 12.00
C ILE A 20 -9.07 51.12 12.00
N ILE A 21 -8.43 51.61 10.92
CA ILE A 21 -7.05 52.13 10.76
C ILE A 21 -5.90 51.13 10.53
N CYS A 22 -5.61 50.96 9.23
CA CYS A 22 -4.38 51.40 8.55
C CYS A 22 -3.06 51.39 9.35
N CYS A 23 -2.18 50.43 9.03
CA CYS A 23 -0.74 50.66 9.10
C CYS A 23 -0.04 49.86 7.99
N SER A 24 0.17 50.53 6.86
CA SER A 24 1.04 50.08 5.78
C SER A 24 2.49 50.25 6.20
N LEU A 25 3.17 49.13 6.47
CA LEU A 25 4.62 49.06 6.49
C LEU A 25 5.07 48.07 5.42
N LEU A 26 5.50 48.65 4.31
CA LEU A 26 6.36 48.03 3.31
C LEU A 26 7.67 47.61 3.99
N THR A 27 7.92 46.31 4.07
CA THR A 27 9.30 45.81 4.16
C THR A 27 9.56 44.96 2.93
N GLN A 28 10.14 45.62 1.93
CA GLN A 28 10.83 44.96 0.83
C GLN A 28 12.01 44.20 1.43
N THR A 29 12.03 42.89 1.29
CA THR A 29 13.28 42.12 1.43
C THR A 29 13.70 41.66 0.05
N THR A 30 14.84 42.23 -0.33
CA THR A 30 15.58 42.15 -1.58
C THR A 30 15.79 40.72 -2.08
N GLU A 31 15.41 40.49 -3.34
CA GLU A 31 15.92 39.40 -4.17
C GLU A 31 17.44 39.60 -4.37
N LEU A 32 18.23 38.59 -3.99
CA LEU A 32 19.62 38.48 -4.41
C LEU A 32 19.64 38.00 -5.87
N GLN A 33 19.51 38.93 -6.81
CA GLN A 33 19.89 38.71 -8.20
C GLN A 33 21.38 39.04 -8.38
N ALA A 34 22.17 38.02 -8.72
CA ALA A 34 23.55 38.17 -9.10
C ALA A 34 23.66 38.93 -10.44
N LYS A 35 24.40 40.04 -10.44
CA LYS A 35 24.72 40.84 -11.63
C LYS A 35 25.93 40.22 -12.35
N PRO A 36 25.98 40.20 -13.70
CA PRO A 36 27.06 39.58 -14.44
C PRO A 36 28.33 40.43 -14.42
N ALA A 37 29.49 39.77 -14.31
CA ALA A 37 30.79 40.40 -14.45
C ALA A 37 31.15 40.58 -15.93
N THR A 38 31.52 41.79 -16.32
CA THR A 38 32.13 42.13 -17.61
C THR A 38 33.49 42.76 -17.34
N THR A 39 34.55 42.17 -17.89
CA THR A 39 35.86 42.82 -18.06
C THR A 39 36.40 42.45 -19.45
N ASN A 40 36.62 43.47 -20.29
CA ASN A 40 37.29 43.41 -21.59
C ASN A 40 38.84 43.46 -21.42
N PRO A 41 39.67 43.66 -22.47
CA PRO A 41 40.34 42.60 -23.24
C PRO A 41 41.88 42.75 -23.26
N THR A 42 42.64 41.65 -23.40
CA THR A 42 44.09 41.74 -23.65
C THR A 42 44.58 40.69 -24.65
N THR A 43 44.89 41.21 -25.84
CA THR A 43 45.80 40.79 -26.95
C THR A 43 46.54 39.44 -26.92
N ASN A 44 46.31 38.63 -27.98
CA ASN A 44 47.18 37.82 -28.89
C ASN A 44 48.52 37.16 -28.41
N PRO A 45 49.06 36.08 -29.05
CA PRO A 45 48.72 35.53 -30.38
C PRO A 45 48.52 34.00 -30.49
N THR A 46 47.86 33.65 -31.60
CA THR A 46 47.88 32.42 -32.41
C THR A 46 48.83 31.27 -32.00
N THR A 47 48.27 30.11 -31.70
CA THR A 47 48.72 28.81 -32.25
C THR A 47 47.53 27.85 -32.29
N ASN A 48 47.28 27.29 -33.47
CA ASN A 48 46.23 26.31 -33.74
C ASN A 48 46.86 24.92 -33.58
N PRO A 49 46.26 24.01 -32.81
CA PRO A 49 46.26 22.62 -33.24
C PRO A 49 44.86 22.01 -33.16
N THR A 50 44.44 21.48 -34.30
CA THR A 50 43.29 20.61 -34.51
C THR A 50 43.20 19.52 -33.44
N ASN A 51 42.12 19.51 -32.67
CA ASN A 51 41.72 18.40 -31.81
C ASN A 51 40.28 17.97 -32.14
N ASN A 52 40.22 16.95 -32.99
CA ASN A 52 39.05 16.08 -33.19
C ASN A 52 38.56 15.53 -31.84
N TRP A 53 37.41 16.01 -31.38
CA TRP A 53 36.62 15.33 -30.35
C TRP A 53 35.40 14.70 -31.01
N THR A 54 35.49 13.39 -31.26
CA THR A 54 34.33 12.57 -31.59
C THR A 54 33.43 12.50 -30.35
N ASN A 55 32.19 12.96 -30.48
CA ASN A 55 31.13 12.77 -29.49
C ASN A 55 31.04 11.29 -29.09
N PRO A 56 31.11 10.93 -27.78
CA PRO A 56 30.79 9.58 -27.37
C PRO A 56 29.30 9.37 -27.64
N THR A 57 29.00 8.50 -28.60
CA THR A 57 27.65 8.06 -28.91
C THR A 57 27.06 7.42 -27.65
N TYR A 58 26.12 8.12 -27.02
CA TYR A 58 25.30 7.54 -25.95
C TYR A 58 24.49 6.40 -26.54
N LYS A 59 25.00 5.16 -26.40
CA LYS A 59 24.22 3.97 -26.72
C LYS A 59 23.13 3.84 -25.67
N LYS A 60 21.89 4.12 -26.09
CA LYS A 60 20.68 3.77 -25.36
C LYS A 60 20.81 2.33 -24.85
N PRO A 61 20.66 2.07 -23.54
CA PRO A 61 20.80 0.73 -23.02
C PRO A 61 19.73 -0.17 -23.68
N ILE A 62 20.20 -1.17 -24.43
CA ILE A 62 19.36 -2.22 -24.99
C ILE A 62 19.02 -3.15 -23.83
N PHE A 63 17.87 -2.91 -23.19
CA PHE A 63 17.27 -3.90 -22.32
C PHE A 63 16.93 -5.12 -23.17
N LYS A 64 17.72 -6.18 -23.05
CA LYS A 64 17.35 -7.48 -23.62
C LYS A 64 15.98 -7.84 -23.05
N LYS A 65 15.02 -8.12 -23.95
CA LYS A 65 13.69 -8.63 -23.60
C LYS A 65 13.91 -9.88 -22.75
N ALA A 66 13.70 -9.76 -21.43
CA ALA A 66 13.77 -10.91 -20.54
C ALA A 66 12.78 -11.96 -21.07
N ALA A 67 13.27 -13.18 -21.30
CA ALA A 67 12.42 -14.30 -21.65
C ALA A 67 11.38 -14.43 -20.53
N ASN A 68 10.10 -14.35 -20.91
CA ASN A 68 8.96 -14.32 -20.01
C ASN A 68 8.68 -15.76 -19.52
N THR A 69 9.61 -16.34 -18.79
CA THR A 69 9.35 -17.54 -18.01
C THR A 69 8.53 -17.07 -16.83
N GLY A 70 7.27 -17.51 -16.70
CA GLY A 70 6.35 -17.09 -15.62
C GLY A 70 6.82 -17.36 -14.18
N GLN A 71 8.10 -17.71 -13.97
CA GLN A 71 8.78 -17.78 -12.70
C GLN A 71 9.20 -16.38 -12.24
N ILE A 72 8.53 -15.86 -11.23
CA ILE A 72 8.94 -14.66 -10.49
C ILE A 72 9.67 -15.11 -9.23
N LYS A 73 10.84 -14.50 -9.00
CA LYS A 73 11.57 -14.61 -7.73
C LYS A 73 11.25 -13.42 -6.85
N PHE A 74 10.70 -13.67 -5.66
CA PHE A 74 10.45 -12.63 -4.68
C PHE A 74 11.65 -12.47 -3.75
N ILE A 75 12.24 -11.27 -3.72
CA ILE A 75 13.35 -10.98 -2.81
C ILE A 75 12.75 -10.52 -1.48
N ARG A 76 12.78 -11.41 -0.49
CA ARG A 76 12.28 -11.15 0.86
C ARG A 76 13.12 -10.04 1.52
N PRO A 77 12.50 -8.95 1.98
CA PRO A 77 13.19 -7.92 2.74
C PRO A 77 13.76 -8.47 4.07
N ILE A 78 14.84 -7.86 4.53
CA ILE A 78 15.38 -8.11 5.88
C ILE A 78 14.41 -7.52 6.90
N LEU A 79 14.17 -8.25 7.99
CA LEU A 79 13.31 -7.80 9.09
C LEU A 79 13.68 -6.37 9.52
N PRO A 80 12.68 -5.49 9.76
CA PRO A 80 12.94 -4.15 10.22
C PRO A 80 13.61 -4.19 11.59
N LEU A 81 14.51 -3.24 11.86
CA LEU A 81 15.12 -3.10 13.18
C LEU A 81 14.06 -2.78 14.23
N GLY A 82 14.21 -3.34 15.43
CA GLY A 82 13.29 -3.15 16.56
C GLY A 82 12.49 -4.42 16.87
N ASN A 83 11.29 -4.25 17.40
CA ASN A 83 10.44 -5.37 17.76
C ASN A 83 9.99 -6.14 16.51
N ALA A 84 10.07 -7.46 16.59
CA ALA A 84 9.59 -8.35 15.54
C ALA A 84 8.11 -8.03 15.20
N PRO A 85 7.73 -7.94 13.91
CA PRO A 85 6.37 -7.61 13.51
C PRO A 85 5.29 -8.53 14.11
N GLY A 86 5.62 -9.81 14.33
CA GLY A 86 4.67 -10.85 14.72
C GLY A 86 3.54 -11.02 13.70
N GLY A 87 2.39 -11.46 14.18
CA GLY A 87 1.16 -11.53 13.40
C GLY A 87 0.63 -12.95 13.17
N ARG A 88 -0.45 -13.05 12.39
CA ARG A 88 -1.18 -14.30 12.13
C ARG A 88 -1.63 -14.35 10.68
N ARG A 89 -1.01 -15.23 9.88
CA ARG A 89 -1.34 -15.37 8.45
C ARG A 89 -2.60 -16.20 8.21
N ILE A 90 -2.84 -17.20 9.05
CA ILE A 90 -3.96 -18.12 8.93
C ILE A 90 -4.90 -17.89 10.11
N GLY A 91 -6.16 -17.60 9.81
CA GLY A 91 -7.22 -17.41 10.79
C GLY A 91 -7.49 -18.69 11.54
N GLY A 92 -7.55 -18.58 12.86
CA GLY A 92 -7.93 -19.67 13.74
C GLY A 92 -8.08 -19.21 15.17
N GLY A 93 -8.92 -19.92 15.91
CA GLY A 93 -9.03 -19.89 17.36
C GLY A 93 -9.41 -21.29 17.84
N ARG A 94 -9.41 -21.51 19.15
CA ARG A 94 -10.03 -22.69 19.78
C ARG A 94 -11.32 -22.33 20.54
N ARG A 95 -11.74 -21.06 20.47
CA ARG A 95 -12.85 -20.46 21.27
C ARG A 95 -13.82 -19.65 20.40
N ASP A 96 -13.71 -19.80 19.10
CA ASP A 96 -14.51 -19.17 18.07
C ASP A 96 -15.64 -20.12 17.67
N ASN A 97 -16.85 -19.59 17.55
CA ASN A 97 -18.01 -20.34 17.04
C ASN A 97 -17.98 -20.41 15.49
N CYS A 98 -16.83 -20.16 14.88
CA CYS A 98 -16.69 -20.23 13.43
C CYS A 98 -16.71 -21.69 12.95
N PRO A 99 -17.41 -21.99 11.86
CA PRO A 99 -17.31 -23.30 11.22
C PRO A 99 -15.85 -23.60 10.85
N ASP A 100 -15.43 -24.85 11.06
CA ASP A 100 -14.14 -25.31 10.54
C ASP A 100 -14.24 -25.42 9.02
N VAL A 101 -13.33 -24.72 8.34
CA VAL A 101 -13.33 -24.56 6.87
C VAL A 101 -11.96 -24.86 6.32
N ASN A 102 -11.92 -25.46 5.14
CA ASN A 102 -10.68 -25.76 4.44
C ASN A 102 -10.76 -25.29 2.98
N PRO A 103 -9.91 -24.33 2.54
CA PRO A 103 -8.88 -23.63 3.31
C PRO A 103 -9.44 -22.65 4.36
N LYS A 104 -8.60 -22.29 5.33
CA LYS A 104 -8.93 -21.29 6.37
C LYS A 104 -8.77 -19.86 5.85
N LEU A 105 -9.38 -18.89 6.55
CA LEU A 105 -9.11 -17.46 6.33
C LEU A 105 -7.61 -17.24 6.25
N THR A 106 -7.11 -16.67 5.15
CA THR A 106 -5.66 -16.57 4.93
C THR A 106 -5.29 -15.21 4.37
N ALA A 107 -4.32 -14.54 4.97
CA ALA A 107 -3.69 -13.37 4.39
C ALA A 107 -2.64 -13.79 3.34
N LEU A 108 -2.70 -13.20 2.15
CA LEU A 108 -1.73 -13.44 1.09
C LEU A 108 -0.53 -12.52 1.32
N VAL A 109 0.22 -12.79 2.40
CA VAL A 109 1.37 -12.03 2.85
C VAL A 109 2.52 -13.00 3.19
N PRO A 110 3.79 -12.67 2.89
CA PRO A 110 4.92 -13.51 3.25
C PRO A 110 5.00 -13.73 4.76
N VAL A 111 5.48 -14.91 5.15
CA VAL A 111 5.89 -15.20 6.53
C VAL A 111 7.40 -15.30 6.56
N THR A 112 8.07 -14.49 7.36
CA THR A 112 9.48 -14.66 7.67
C THR A 112 9.62 -15.31 9.03
N GLU A 113 10.41 -16.38 9.10
CA GLU A 113 10.72 -17.07 10.35
C GLU A 113 12.06 -16.55 10.87
N GLU A 114 12.06 -16.05 12.10
CA GLU A 114 13.29 -15.58 12.77
C GLU A 114 13.93 -16.72 13.57
N THR A 115 13.08 -17.53 14.21
CA THR A 115 13.41 -18.80 14.88
C THR A 115 12.24 -19.76 14.67
N GLU A 116 12.38 -21.03 15.08
CA GLU A 116 11.33 -22.07 14.92
C GLU A 116 9.94 -21.66 15.45
N ASN A 117 9.88 -20.70 16.39
CA ASN A 117 8.64 -20.29 17.06
C ASN A 117 8.20 -18.84 16.78
N ILE A 118 9.02 -18.03 16.11
CA ILE A 118 8.71 -16.62 15.84
C ILE A 118 8.42 -16.44 14.35
N LYS A 119 7.13 -16.29 14.04
CA LYS A 119 6.63 -16.03 12.69
C LYS A 119 6.20 -14.58 12.56
N ASN A 120 6.72 -13.92 11.53
CA ASN A 120 6.42 -12.52 11.23
C ASN A 120 5.61 -12.44 9.93
N VAL A 121 4.40 -11.87 10.01
CA VAL A 121 3.49 -11.67 8.87
C VAL A 121 3.57 -10.21 8.46
N TRP A 122 4.39 -9.93 7.45
CA TRP A 122 4.67 -8.54 7.10
C TRP A 122 5.15 -8.35 5.67
N GLY A 123 5.20 -7.09 5.22
CA GLY A 123 5.80 -6.75 3.94
C GLY A 123 6.04 -5.25 3.75
N LEU A 124 6.79 -4.91 2.69
CA LEU A 124 7.05 -3.54 2.30
C LEU A 124 6.05 -3.06 1.25
N THR A 125 5.74 -1.77 1.31
CA THR A 125 5.05 -1.06 0.25
C THR A 125 5.72 0.29 -0.04
N SER A 126 5.56 0.79 -1.24
CA SER A 126 5.87 2.15 -1.67
C SER A 126 4.59 2.92 -2.01
N ALA A 127 3.44 2.24 -2.03
CA ALA A 127 2.15 2.85 -2.28
C ALA A 127 1.71 3.68 -1.08
N GLU A 128 1.14 4.84 -1.36
CA GLU A 128 0.52 5.72 -0.36
C GLU A 128 -0.71 5.07 0.28
N ARG A 129 -1.39 4.25 -0.51
CA ARG A 129 -2.66 3.60 -0.23
C ARG A 129 -2.59 2.17 -0.76
N PRO A 130 -2.01 1.25 0.02
CA PRO A 130 -1.79 -0.12 -0.45
C PRO A 130 -3.10 -0.90 -0.58
N THR A 131 -3.02 -2.00 -1.31
CA THR A 131 -4.08 -3.01 -1.41
C THR A 131 -3.62 -4.28 -0.71
N PHE A 132 -4.50 -4.82 0.13
CA PHE A 132 -4.31 -6.04 0.90
C PHE A 132 -5.10 -7.18 0.25
N TRP A 133 -4.56 -8.40 0.27
CA TRP A 133 -5.16 -9.55 -0.39
C TRP A 133 -5.37 -10.69 0.60
N PHE A 134 -6.54 -11.31 0.54
CA PHE A 134 -6.98 -12.34 1.48
C PHE A 134 -7.74 -13.44 0.76
N TYR A 135 -7.60 -14.69 1.19
CA TYR A 135 -8.56 -15.74 0.90
C TYR A 135 -9.64 -15.73 1.99
N LEU A 136 -10.89 -15.57 1.55
CA LEU A 136 -12.06 -15.52 2.40
C LEU A 136 -12.91 -16.80 2.19
N PRO A 137 -13.04 -17.67 3.20
CA PRO A 137 -13.78 -18.92 3.08
C PRO A 137 -15.29 -18.76 3.31
N TYR A 138 -15.74 -17.62 3.81
CA TYR A 138 -17.14 -17.36 4.17
C TYR A 138 -17.88 -16.60 3.06
N THR A 139 -19.20 -16.77 3.02
CA THR A 139 -20.07 -16.20 1.97
C THR A 139 -21.17 -15.33 2.56
N LYS A 140 -21.85 -14.54 1.71
CA LYS A 140 -22.98 -13.69 2.12
C LYS A 140 -24.06 -14.43 2.90
N SER A 141 -24.32 -15.71 2.58
CA SER A 141 -25.33 -16.51 3.27
C SER A 141 -25.02 -16.72 4.76
N SER A 142 -23.74 -16.64 5.15
CA SER A 142 -23.32 -16.75 6.55
C SER A 142 -23.68 -15.52 7.38
N LYS A 143 -23.86 -14.35 6.74
CA LYS A 143 -24.16 -13.05 7.37
C LYS A 143 -23.17 -12.64 8.49
N TYR A 144 -21.94 -13.14 8.44
CA TYR A 144 -20.93 -12.83 9.45
C TYR A 144 -20.42 -11.39 9.27
N PRO A 145 -20.54 -10.52 10.30
CA PRO A 145 -19.89 -9.22 10.28
C PRO A 145 -18.39 -9.40 10.02
N THR A 146 -17.87 -8.67 9.05
CA THR A 146 -16.45 -8.74 8.66
C THR A 146 -15.89 -7.33 8.60
N GLU A 147 -14.71 -7.14 9.18
CA GLU A 147 -14.09 -5.82 9.27
C GLU A 147 -12.62 -5.86 8.92
N PHE A 148 -12.19 -4.87 8.16
CA PHE A 148 -10.80 -4.51 7.98
C PHE A 148 -10.44 -3.36 8.91
N VAL A 149 -9.33 -3.47 9.63
CA VAL A 149 -8.83 -2.43 10.53
C VAL A 149 -7.36 -2.16 10.19
N LEU A 150 -6.99 -0.89 10.08
CA LEU A 150 -5.61 -0.44 9.96
C LEU A 150 -5.28 0.48 11.13
N GLN A 151 -4.20 0.18 11.83
CA GLN A 151 -3.69 0.90 12.98
C GLN A 151 -2.32 1.51 12.70
N ASP A 152 -2.05 2.66 13.31
CA ASP A 152 -0.73 3.27 13.32
C ASP A 152 0.24 2.58 14.30
N SER A 153 1.43 3.15 14.47
CA SER A 153 2.45 2.61 15.39
C SER A 153 2.07 2.71 16.88
N ASN A 154 1.09 3.54 17.23
CA ASN A 154 0.59 3.71 18.61
C ASN A 154 -0.58 2.76 18.90
N GLY A 155 -1.04 1.99 17.90
CA GLY A 155 -2.21 1.12 18.00
C GLY A 155 -3.53 1.85 17.77
N GLU A 156 -3.50 3.12 17.35
CA GLU A 156 -4.69 3.89 17.04
C GLU A 156 -5.24 3.47 15.67
N SER A 157 -6.54 3.17 15.61
CA SER A 157 -7.21 2.82 14.36
C SER A 157 -7.34 4.04 13.45
N ILE A 158 -6.55 4.09 12.39
CA ILE A 158 -6.58 5.15 11.38
C ILE A 158 -7.56 4.85 10.23
N HIS A 159 -8.00 3.60 10.11
CA HIS A 159 -9.04 3.20 9.17
C HIS A 159 -9.74 1.93 9.67
N GLN A 160 -11.07 1.93 9.57
CA GLN A 160 -11.91 0.75 9.80
C GLN A 160 -12.99 0.72 8.72
N ALA A 161 -13.20 -0.45 8.13
CA ALA A 161 -14.19 -0.65 7.08
C ALA A 161 -14.92 -1.98 7.26
N GLU A 162 -16.24 -1.96 7.05
CA GLU A 162 -17.02 -3.17 6.89
C GLU A 162 -16.74 -3.80 5.52
N ILE A 163 -16.53 -5.11 5.52
CA ILE A 163 -16.23 -5.87 4.32
C ILE A 163 -17.43 -6.75 3.99
N SER A 164 -17.99 -6.55 2.80
CA SER A 164 -19.03 -7.43 2.28
C SER A 164 -18.45 -8.79 1.94
N LEU A 165 -19.06 -9.86 2.47
CA LEU A 165 -18.71 -11.22 2.08
C LEU A 165 -19.08 -11.47 0.59
N PRO A 166 -18.34 -12.34 -0.11
CA PRO A 166 -18.63 -12.71 -1.49
C PRO A 166 -19.75 -13.75 -1.59
N GLU A 167 -20.29 -13.98 -2.79
CA GLU A 167 -21.27 -15.05 -3.04
C GLU A 167 -20.68 -16.45 -2.85
N LYS A 168 -19.38 -16.60 -3.13
CA LYS A 168 -18.64 -17.86 -3.05
C LYS A 168 -17.27 -17.63 -2.38
N PRO A 169 -16.70 -18.66 -1.73
CA PRO A 169 -15.35 -18.58 -1.18
C PRO A 169 -14.32 -18.21 -2.25
N GLY A 170 -13.38 -17.33 -1.91
CA GLY A 170 -12.39 -16.87 -2.89
C GLY A 170 -11.45 -15.80 -2.38
N ILE A 171 -10.57 -15.35 -3.28
CA ILE A 171 -9.55 -14.35 -3.02
C ILE A 171 -10.16 -12.96 -3.23
N ILE A 172 -10.09 -12.12 -2.22
CA ILE A 172 -10.56 -10.73 -2.23
C ILE A 172 -9.37 -9.77 -2.10
N SER A 173 -9.59 -8.53 -2.54
CA SER A 173 -8.66 -7.42 -2.39
C SER A 173 -9.33 -6.26 -1.64
N ILE A 174 -8.63 -5.63 -0.71
CA ILE A 174 -9.12 -4.48 0.08
C ILE A 174 -8.12 -3.34 -0.09
N SER A 175 -8.54 -2.21 -0.66
CA SER A 175 -7.69 -1.03 -0.89
C SER A 175 -8.00 0.07 0.11
N ILE A 176 -6.97 0.79 0.55
CA ILE A 176 -7.18 2.00 1.36
C ILE A 176 -7.82 3.09 0.47
N PRO A 177 -9.01 3.63 0.83
CA PRO A 177 -9.70 4.57 -0.03
C PRO A 177 -9.04 5.96 0.00
N ASN A 178 -9.32 6.78 -1.01
CA ASN A 178 -8.65 8.07 -1.22
C ASN A 178 -8.95 9.12 -0.14
N ASN A 179 -10.02 8.95 0.63
CA ASN A 179 -10.42 9.86 1.69
C ASN A 179 -9.67 9.64 3.02
N ILE A 180 -8.92 8.55 3.17
CA ILE A 180 -8.05 8.33 4.34
C ILE A 180 -6.75 9.13 4.18
N ALA A 181 -5.98 9.40 5.22
CA ALA A 181 -4.65 9.99 5.02
C ALA A 181 -3.72 8.97 4.31
N PRO A 182 -2.82 9.42 3.40
CA PRO A 182 -1.71 8.59 2.91
C PRO A 182 -0.90 7.99 4.06
N LEU A 183 -0.49 6.73 3.94
CA LEU A 183 0.48 6.15 4.88
C LEU A 183 1.80 6.93 4.79
N ALA A 184 2.46 7.25 5.88
CA ALA A 184 3.71 8.01 5.84
C ALA A 184 4.91 7.11 5.52
N ILE A 185 5.87 7.64 4.75
CA ILE A 185 7.13 6.94 4.46
C ILE A 185 7.91 6.74 5.77
N GLY A 186 8.54 5.58 5.92
CA GLY A 186 9.30 5.20 7.11
C GLY A 186 8.43 4.82 8.30
N LYS A 187 7.11 4.73 8.13
CA LYS A 187 6.18 4.31 9.19
C LYS A 187 5.68 2.89 8.98
N GLN A 188 5.40 2.27 10.11
CA GLN A 188 4.83 0.95 10.25
C GLN A 188 3.35 1.07 10.62
N TYR A 189 2.55 0.19 10.03
CA TYR A 189 1.12 0.07 10.31
C TYR A 189 0.75 -1.39 10.53
N ARG A 190 -0.18 -1.65 11.43
CA ARG A 190 -0.72 -2.98 11.68
C ARG A 190 -2.11 -3.09 11.07
N TRP A 191 -2.37 -4.17 10.35
CA TRP A 191 -3.67 -4.44 9.76
C TRP A 191 -4.29 -5.71 10.35
N PHE A 192 -5.61 -5.75 10.33
CA PHE A 192 -6.42 -6.89 10.73
C PHE A 192 -7.54 -7.10 9.72
N LEU A 193 -7.84 -8.35 9.40
CA LEU A 193 -9.12 -8.75 8.82
C LEU A 193 -9.81 -9.68 9.82
N LYS A 194 -10.96 -9.25 10.33
CA LYS A 194 -11.71 -9.91 11.42
C LYS A 194 -13.04 -10.42 10.87
N VAL A 195 -13.39 -11.66 11.15
CA VAL A 195 -14.70 -12.25 10.84
C VAL A 195 -15.35 -12.70 12.14
N TYR A 196 -16.55 -12.19 12.41
CA TYR A 196 -17.32 -12.50 13.60
C TYR A 196 -18.38 -13.56 13.25
N CYS A 197 -18.14 -14.82 13.62
CA CYS A 197 -19.07 -15.92 13.33
C CYS A 197 -20.23 -16.01 14.33
N SER A 198 -20.81 -14.86 14.65
CA SER A 198 -22.02 -14.72 15.44
C SER A 198 -22.70 -13.41 15.05
N GLU A 199 -24.02 -13.38 15.17
CA GLU A 199 -24.77 -12.16 14.97
C GLU A 199 -24.32 -11.09 15.97
N GLN A 200 -24.29 -9.83 15.51
CA GLN A 200 -23.98 -8.66 16.35
C GLN A 200 -22.62 -8.73 17.06
N LYS A 201 -21.64 -9.49 16.51
CA LYS A 201 -20.27 -9.60 17.05
C LYS A 201 -20.19 -10.09 18.50
N LYS A 202 -21.12 -10.96 18.92
CA LYS A 202 -21.21 -11.47 20.30
C LYS A 202 -20.08 -12.43 20.68
N SER A 203 -19.46 -13.07 19.70
CA SER A 203 -18.29 -13.94 19.86
C SER A 203 -17.00 -13.20 19.50
N LEU A 204 -15.87 -13.70 20.02
CA LEU A 204 -14.57 -13.28 19.51
C LEU A 204 -14.46 -13.58 18.01
N PRO A 205 -13.81 -12.69 17.23
CA PRO A 205 -13.61 -12.95 15.81
C PRO A 205 -12.48 -13.96 15.61
N ILE A 206 -12.55 -14.70 14.51
CA ILE A 206 -11.33 -15.17 13.87
C ILE A 206 -10.71 -14.01 13.12
N TYR A 207 -9.39 -13.99 13.06
CA TYR A 207 -8.71 -12.92 12.35
C TYR A 207 -7.37 -13.37 11.81
N VAL A 208 -6.96 -12.67 10.76
CA VAL A 208 -5.59 -12.60 10.30
C VAL A 208 -5.07 -11.20 10.58
N GLU A 209 -3.79 -11.10 10.88
CA GLU A 209 -3.13 -9.84 11.15
C GLU A 209 -1.70 -9.85 10.65
N GLY A 210 -1.18 -8.65 10.44
CA GLY A 210 0.21 -8.47 10.07
C GLY A 210 0.56 -6.99 9.97
N VAL A 211 1.74 -6.75 9.43
CA VAL A 211 2.36 -5.44 9.42
C VAL A 211 2.70 -5.01 8.00
N ILE A 212 2.57 -3.72 7.73
CA ILE A 212 2.99 -3.10 6.47
C ILE A 212 3.87 -1.89 6.77
N ASN A 213 5.03 -1.82 6.10
CA ASN A 213 5.94 -0.69 6.22
C ASN A 213 5.96 0.06 4.89
N ARG A 214 5.64 1.37 4.93
CA ARG A 214 5.80 2.21 3.74
C ARG A 214 7.24 2.69 3.64
N VAL A 215 7.89 2.46 2.51
CA VAL A 215 9.28 2.86 2.22
C VAL A 215 9.37 3.53 0.86
N ASN A 216 10.44 4.28 0.65
CA ASN A 216 10.76 4.77 -0.69
C ASN A 216 11.30 3.64 -1.56
N LEU A 217 10.81 3.59 -2.79
CA LEU A 217 11.44 2.75 -3.81
C LEU A 217 12.76 3.38 -4.23
N ASN A 218 13.79 2.57 -4.50
CA ASN A 218 15.06 3.10 -4.98
C ASN A 218 14.90 3.79 -6.36
N ALA A 219 15.81 4.72 -6.67
CA ALA A 219 15.71 5.55 -7.88
C ALA A 219 15.80 4.71 -9.18
N ILE A 220 16.61 3.64 -9.17
CA ILE A 220 16.80 2.76 -10.32
C ILE A 220 15.50 2.01 -10.65
N ALA A 221 14.89 1.37 -9.66
CA ALA A 221 13.62 0.68 -9.79
C ALA A 221 12.50 1.66 -10.19
N THR A 222 12.49 2.87 -9.64
CA THR A 222 11.55 3.93 -10.06
C THR A 222 11.69 4.28 -11.54
N GLN A 223 12.93 4.36 -12.06
CA GLN A 223 13.17 4.58 -13.50
C GLN A 223 12.76 3.36 -14.34
N GLN A 224 13.02 2.15 -13.87
CA GLN A 224 12.63 0.91 -14.56
C GLN A 224 11.09 0.81 -14.67
N LEU A 225 10.37 1.09 -13.59
CA LEU A 225 8.90 1.03 -13.56
C LEU A 225 8.24 1.98 -14.57
N ARG A 226 8.83 3.17 -14.81
CA ARG A 226 8.31 4.15 -15.78
C ARG A 226 8.31 3.65 -17.23
N MET A 227 9.20 2.70 -17.55
CA MET A 227 9.34 2.15 -18.91
C MET A 227 8.76 0.73 -19.01
N ALA A 228 8.36 0.14 -17.89
CA ALA A 228 7.93 -1.24 -17.80
C ALA A 228 6.45 -1.40 -18.16
N THR A 229 6.12 -2.49 -18.86
CA THR A 229 4.74 -2.95 -18.96
C THR A 229 4.22 -3.38 -17.59
N PRO A 230 2.90 -3.38 -17.34
CA PRO A 230 2.35 -3.84 -16.06
C PRO A 230 2.87 -5.21 -15.63
N GLN A 231 3.03 -6.15 -16.56
CA GLN A 231 3.59 -7.47 -16.23
C GLN A 231 5.06 -7.39 -15.79
N GLN A 232 5.87 -6.55 -16.45
CA GLN A 232 7.26 -6.31 -16.04
C GLN A 232 7.33 -5.60 -14.68
N GLN A 233 6.38 -4.72 -14.37
CA GLN A 233 6.30 -4.04 -13.07
C GLN A 233 6.13 -5.04 -11.93
N THR A 234 5.33 -6.10 -12.10
CA THR A 234 5.21 -7.19 -11.11
C THR A 234 6.58 -7.73 -10.70
N ASN A 235 7.44 -8.06 -11.67
CA ASN A 235 8.76 -8.59 -11.40
C ASN A 235 9.68 -7.55 -10.75
N ILE A 236 9.65 -6.30 -11.21
CA ILE A 236 10.44 -5.22 -10.60
C ILE A 236 10.04 -5.03 -9.13
N TYR A 237 8.74 -4.98 -8.82
CA TYR A 237 8.27 -4.87 -7.43
C TYR A 237 8.71 -6.08 -6.60
N ALA A 238 8.56 -7.30 -7.11
CA ALA A 238 8.96 -8.52 -6.40
C ALA A 238 10.47 -8.57 -6.10
N GLN A 239 11.30 -8.17 -7.06
CA GLN A 239 12.76 -8.11 -6.89
C GLN A 239 13.22 -7.01 -5.94
N ASN A 240 12.39 -5.99 -5.72
CA ASN A 240 12.63 -4.91 -4.77
C ASN A 240 11.88 -5.11 -3.43
N GLY A 241 11.33 -6.30 -3.19
CA GLY A 241 10.67 -6.63 -1.92
C GLY A 241 9.30 -5.97 -1.70
N MET A 242 8.73 -5.31 -2.71
CA MET A 242 7.45 -4.60 -2.66
C MET A 242 6.29 -5.57 -2.86
N TRP A 243 6.09 -6.49 -1.91
CA TRP A 243 5.12 -7.58 -2.00
C TRP A 243 3.71 -7.11 -2.37
N PHE A 244 3.19 -6.10 -1.66
CA PHE A 244 1.82 -5.65 -1.84
C PHE A 244 1.57 -5.14 -3.26
N GLN A 245 2.52 -4.40 -3.85
CA GLN A 245 2.38 -3.92 -5.23
C GLN A 245 2.66 -5.01 -6.25
N ALA A 246 3.59 -5.92 -5.99
CA ALA A 246 3.82 -7.07 -6.86
C ALA A 246 2.51 -7.88 -7.01
N LEU A 247 1.94 -8.31 -5.88
CA LEU A 247 0.72 -9.11 -5.86
C LEU A 247 -0.48 -8.36 -6.44
N THR A 248 -0.65 -7.08 -6.09
CA THR A 248 -1.75 -6.25 -6.62
C THR A 248 -1.63 -6.08 -8.14
N THR A 249 -0.43 -5.81 -8.66
CA THR A 249 -0.22 -5.62 -10.10
C THR A 249 -0.63 -6.86 -10.89
N ILE A 250 -0.16 -8.05 -10.47
CA ILE A 250 -0.54 -9.29 -11.16
C ILE A 250 -2.01 -9.68 -10.92
N GLY A 251 -2.55 -9.42 -9.73
CA GLY A 251 -3.95 -9.68 -9.39
C GLY A 251 -4.92 -8.88 -10.26
N GLU A 252 -4.66 -7.58 -10.44
CA GLU A 252 -5.46 -6.73 -11.32
C GLU A 252 -5.33 -7.11 -12.80
N LEU A 253 -4.15 -7.53 -13.25
CA LEU A 253 -3.96 -8.03 -14.61
C LEU A 253 -4.76 -9.31 -14.85
N ARG A 254 -4.76 -10.25 -13.89
CA ARG A 254 -5.58 -11.45 -13.94
C ARG A 254 -7.07 -11.15 -13.94
N ARG A 255 -7.51 -10.19 -13.12
CA ARG A 255 -8.90 -9.73 -13.09
C ARG A 255 -9.36 -9.22 -14.47
N LYS A 256 -8.52 -8.44 -15.13
CA LYS A 256 -8.81 -7.89 -16.47
C LYS A 256 -8.70 -8.93 -17.59
N ASN A 257 -7.86 -9.95 -17.43
CA ASN A 257 -7.57 -10.96 -18.45
C ASN A 257 -7.63 -12.39 -17.85
N PRO A 258 -8.82 -12.87 -17.45
CA PRO A 258 -8.94 -14.10 -16.66
C PRO A 258 -8.52 -15.38 -17.41
N GLN A 259 -8.47 -15.35 -18.74
CA GLN A 259 -8.08 -16.49 -19.59
C GLN A 259 -6.58 -16.48 -19.95
N ASP A 260 -5.83 -15.46 -19.56
CA ASP A 260 -4.39 -15.40 -19.84
C ASP A 260 -3.62 -16.36 -18.93
N THR A 261 -3.13 -17.45 -19.53
CA THR A 261 -2.38 -18.50 -18.84
C THR A 261 -1.02 -18.04 -18.34
N THR A 262 -0.41 -17.03 -18.97
CA THR A 262 0.87 -16.46 -18.54
C THR A 262 0.68 -15.66 -17.25
N LEU A 263 -0.40 -14.87 -17.16
CA LEU A 263 -0.74 -14.15 -15.94
C LEU A 263 -1.14 -15.10 -14.81
N LYS A 264 -1.87 -16.18 -15.13
CA LYS A 264 -2.16 -17.25 -14.16
C LYS A 264 -0.86 -17.87 -13.62
N ALA A 265 0.05 -18.27 -14.49
CA ALA A 265 1.33 -18.86 -14.09
C ALA A 265 2.16 -17.90 -13.23
N THR A 266 2.19 -16.62 -13.58
CA THR A 266 2.91 -15.58 -12.84
C THR A 266 2.36 -15.38 -11.41
N TRP A 267 1.03 -15.33 -11.27
CA TRP A 267 0.37 -15.27 -9.96
C TRP A 267 0.67 -16.50 -9.10
N ASN A 268 0.57 -17.68 -9.71
CA ASN A 268 0.86 -18.93 -9.03
C ASN A 268 2.31 -18.96 -8.56
N SER A 269 3.26 -18.58 -9.42
CA SER A 269 4.67 -18.49 -9.05
C SER A 269 4.88 -17.56 -7.85
N LEU A 270 4.26 -16.38 -7.84
CA LEU A 270 4.43 -15.43 -6.75
C LEU A 270 3.87 -15.95 -5.42
N LEU A 271 2.73 -16.64 -5.44
CA LEU A 271 2.15 -17.25 -4.23
C LEU A 271 2.90 -18.52 -3.79
N THR A 272 3.52 -19.25 -4.71
CA THR A 272 4.43 -20.36 -4.38
C THR A 272 5.63 -19.87 -3.59
N GLU A 273 6.20 -18.70 -3.91
CA GLU A 273 7.34 -18.12 -3.18
C GLU A 273 7.05 -17.89 -1.68
N ILE A 274 5.78 -17.93 -1.26
CA ILE A 274 5.34 -17.78 0.13
C ILE A 274 4.51 -18.98 0.63
N ASP A 275 4.61 -20.13 -0.04
CA ASP A 275 3.97 -21.38 0.35
C ASP A 275 2.42 -21.33 0.35
N LEU A 276 1.84 -20.57 -0.58
CA LEU A 276 0.38 -20.41 -0.75
C LEU A 276 -0.15 -20.96 -2.08
N ILE A 277 0.49 -21.99 -2.64
CA ILE A 277 0.09 -22.58 -3.93
C ILE A 277 -1.35 -23.12 -3.92
N GLU A 278 -1.81 -23.70 -2.81
CA GLU A 278 -3.20 -24.19 -2.68
C GLU A 278 -4.23 -23.06 -2.71
N ILE A 279 -3.84 -21.87 -2.25
CA ILE A 279 -4.67 -20.67 -2.30
C ILE A 279 -4.63 -20.06 -3.71
N ALA A 280 -3.51 -20.19 -4.43
CA ALA A 280 -3.33 -19.57 -5.75
C ALA A 280 -4.35 -20.01 -6.81
N GLU A 281 -4.86 -21.24 -6.69
CA GLU A 281 -5.88 -21.82 -7.58
C GLU A 281 -7.31 -21.43 -7.19
N LYS A 282 -7.52 -20.73 -6.07
CA LYS A 282 -8.85 -20.29 -5.65
C LYS A 282 -9.36 -19.14 -6.54
N PRO A 283 -10.69 -19.01 -6.72
CA PRO A 283 -11.26 -17.96 -7.55
C PRO A 283 -10.87 -16.57 -7.05
N LEU A 284 -10.45 -15.68 -7.94
CA LEU A 284 -10.41 -14.24 -7.65
C LEU A 284 -11.85 -13.72 -7.69
N ILE A 285 -12.27 -13.08 -6.60
CA ILE A 285 -13.57 -12.42 -6.51
C ILE A 285 -13.42 -10.96 -6.95
N TYR A 286 -14.43 -10.51 -7.68
CA TYR A 286 -14.49 -9.19 -8.32
C TYR A 286 -15.63 -8.37 -7.73
#